data_AF-B2TLH6-F1
#
_entry.id   AF-B2TLH6-F1
#
_cell.length_a   1.000
_cell.length_b   1.000
_cell.length_c   1.000
_cell.angle_alpha   90.00
_cell.angle_beta   90.00
_cell.angle_gamma   90.00
#
_symmetry.space_group_name_H-M   'P 1'
#
loop_
_entity.id
_entity.type
_entity.pdbx_description
1 polymer ?
#
loop_
_entity_poly.entity_id
_entity_poly.type
_entity_poly.pdbx_seq_one_letter_code
_entity_poly.pdbx_strand_id
1 'polypeptide(L)'
;MQINSTTNLNKIKFDTSQALYIKEKNIKPHEILFIPGEDINHEKCIGKDGKNFEVVSYYKVDGENLDKDYMDVFSSKAQGENVKCYDYYVGNFVAEITKNFSDSTSLKTDKESLKDGIENLITEMKKNISKGISNDIENLNTRFNVNGVGFSFKELKDSSKVMEYSNSILVNVGSGLDYENYAEMGIATGKITTYAEKNLNVYQQKLLNDTMSARIENIINSVPEKVDERFKKAIVIDKNNEFYSMKNIQGATNIEYARKIMNTFSNVDYSNTESFEKAINEYRTLIKPVLESAGVKNIGRNQSLTDTTNYDIKKLKSLFDESYKRVFLSAAEVRKMFGNSKNVIDIFR
;
A
#
# COMPACT_ATOMS: atom_id res chain seq x y z
N MET A 1 12.92 -34.98 15.12
CA MET A 1 11.78 -35.06 14.18
C MET A 1 12.22 -34.36 12.91
N GLN A 2 12.31 -35.06 11.77
CA GLN A 2 12.79 -34.45 10.52
C GLN A 2 11.73 -33.50 9.95
N ILE A 3 12.16 -32.33 9.49
CA ILE A 3 11.35 -31.40 8.69
C ILE A 3 11.90 -31.47 7.27
N ASN A 4 11.15 -32.09 6.36
CA ASN A 4 11.53 -32.14 4.94
C ASN A 4 11.25 -30.77 4.30
N SER A 5 12.31 -30.14 3.79
CA SER A 5 12.24 -28.84 3.10
C SER A 5 12.07 -29.04 1.58
N THR A 6 10.83 -29.03 1.10
CA THR A 6 10.52 -28.85 -0.34
C THR A 6 9.16 -28.17 -0.52
N THR A 7 9.15 -26.85 -0.63
CA THR A 7 8.00 -26.10 -1.17
C THR A 7 8.52 -25.20 -2.29
N ASN A 8 8.15 -25.52 -3.53
CA ASN A 8 8.49 -24.73 -4.71
C ASN A 8 7.78 -23.37 -4.64
N LEU A 9 8.54 -22.26 -4.71
CA LEU A 9 8.00 -20.89 -4.58
C LEU A 9 7.33 -20.34 -5.86
N ASN A 10 7.17 -21.15 -6.91
CA ASN A 10 6.60 -20.72 -8.19
C ASN A 10 5.09 -21.01 -8.27
N LYS A 11 4.29 -20.26 -7.49
CA LYS A 11 2.87 -19.88 -7.70
C LYS A 11 2.27 -19.34 -6.40
N ILE A 12 2.20 -18.02 -6.26
CA ILE A 12 1.34 -17.36 -5.27
C ILE A 12 0.44 -16.38 -6.04
N LYS A 13 -0.86 -16.72 -6.12
CA LYS A 13 -1.91 -15.76 -6.51
C LYS A 13 -2.26 -14.96 -5.26
N PHE A 14 -2.20 -13.64 -5.37
CA PHE A 14 -2.63 -12.68 -4.33
C PHE A 14 -4.10 -12.31 -4.63
N ASP A 15 -5.07 -12.59 -3.75
CA ASP A 15 -5.41 -11.91 -2.46
C ASP A 15 -6.23 -10.63 -2.73
N THR A 16 -7.54 -10.61 -2.38
CA THR A 16 -8.71 -9.80 -2.86
C THR A 16 -9.35 -8.74 -1.91
N SER A 17 -9.68 -7.52 -2.36
CA SER A 17 -10.02 -6.33 -1.53
C SER A 17 -11.43 -5.78 -1.54
N GLN A 18 -11.90 -5.53 -0.32
CA GLN A 18 -12.82 -4.45 0.06
C GLN A 18 -14.08 -4.36 -0.82
N ALA A 19 -14.69 -5.51 -1.06
CA ALA A 19 -16.07 -5.61 -1.48
C ALA A 19 -17.00 -5.48 -0.26
N LEU A 20 -17.44 -4.25 0.03
CA LEU A 20 -18.48 -3.98 1.04
C LEU A 20 -19.86 -3.83 0.38
N TYR A 21 -20.78 -4.74 0.68
CA TYR A 21 -22.22 -4.45 0.54
C TYR A 21 -23.06 -5.13 1.63
N ILE A 22 -23.88 -4.33 2.32
CA ILE A 22 -24.75 -4.76 3.42
C ILE A 22 -26.10 -5.18 2.84
N LYS A 23 -26.55 -6.41 3.17
CA LYS A 23 -27.75 -7.00 2.58
C LYS A 23 -29.07 -6.62 3.29
N GLU A 24 -29.37 -5.33 3.38
CA GLU A 24 -30.75 -4.85 3.59
C GLU A 24 -31.14 -3.76 2.58
N LYS A 25 -32.44 -3.65 2.31
CA LYS A 25 -32.98 -3.00 1.11
C LYS A 25 -32.85 -1.47 1.12
N ASN A 26 -32.59 -0.89 -0.05
CA ASN A 26 -32.71 0.54 -0.40
C ASN A 26 -31.61 1.50 0.12
N ILE A 27 -30.33 1.24 -0.15
CA ILE A 27 -29.28 2.27 -0.19
C ILE A 27 -28.87 2.48 -1.64
N LYS A 28 -28.70 3.74 -2.08
CA LYS A 28 -28.45 4.09 -3.48
C LYS A 28 -26.94 4.14 -3.80
N PRO A 29 -26.48 3.80 -5.02
CA PRO A 29 -25.04 3.61 -5.31
C PRO A 29 -24.13 4.84 -5.18
N HIS A 30 -24.69 6.05 -5.09
CA HIS A 30 -23.96 7.32 -5.15
C HIS A 30 -23.39 7.82 -3.80
N GLU A 31 -23.49 7.03 -2.73
CA GLU A 31 -23.18 7.45 -1.34
C GLU A 31 -21.92 6.83 -0.72
N ILE A 32 -21.08 6.11 -1.49
CA ILE A 32 -19.85 5.48 -0.97
C ILE A 32 -18.60 6.14 -1.58
N LEU A 33 -17.87 6.90 -0.76
CA LEU A 33 -16.50 7.32 -1.08
C LEU A 33 -15.49 6.23 -0.66
N PHE A 34 -14.76 5.71 -1.65
CA PHE A 34 -13.42 5.09 -1.58
C PHE A 34 -13.11 4.08 -0.46
N ILE A 35 -12.80 2.82 -0.83
CA ILE A 35 -12.16 1.84 0.07
C ILE A 35 -11.14 0.95 -0.71
N PRO A 36 -9.92 0.66 -0.20
CA PRO A 36 -8.85 -0.07 -0.92
C PRO A 36 -8.25 -1.31 -0.20
N GLY A 37 -7.65 -2.26 -0.93
CA GLY A 37 -6.58 -3.15 -0.42
C GLY A 37 -7.01 -4.40 0.36
N GLU A 38 -6.30 -5.51 0.17
CA GLU A 38 -6.91 -6.86 0.08
C GLU A 38 -7.01 -7.67 1.43
N ASP A 39 -7.90 -8.69 1.46
CA ASP A 39 -8.19 -9.77 2.46
C ASP A 39 -9.33 -9.62 3.53
N ILE A 40 -10.42 -10.43 3.43
CA ILE A 40 -11.36 -10.80 4.53
C ILE A 40 -11.91 -12.23 4.30
N ASN A 41 -11.79 -13.09 5.33
CA ASN A 41 -12.35 -14.46 5.38
C ASN A 41 -13.78 -14.52 5.97
N HIS A 42 -14.54 -15.55 5.59
CA HIS A 42 -15.96 -15.78 5.97
C HIS A 42 -16.26 -15.65 7.48
N GLU A 43 -16.82 -14.52 7.90
CA GLU A 43 -17.42 -14.34 9.24
C GLU A 43 -18.95 -14.26 9.19
N LYS A 44 -19.58 -14.83 10.22
CA LYS A 44 -20.99 -14.58 10.55
C LYS A 44 -21.05 -13.38 11.49
N CYS A 45 -21.27 -12.20 10.92
CA CYS A 45 -21.42 -10.96 11.66
C CYS A 45 -22.84 -10.84 12.24
N ILE A 46 -23.00 -10.14 13.37
CA ILE A 46 -24.31 -9.91 14.00
C ILE A 46 -24.75 -8.46 13.73
N GLY A 47 -25.93 -8.29 13.12
CA GLY A 47 -26.53 -6.98 12.86
C GLY A 47 -26.97 -6.27 14.14
N LYS A 48 -27.27 -4.96 14.04
CA LYS A 48 -27.84 -4.17 15.15
C LYS A 48 -29.22 -4.69 15.62
N ASP A 49 -29.87 -5.52 14.81
CA ASP A 49 -31.12 -6.21 15.10
C ASP A 49 -30.92 -7.60 15.74
N GLY A 50 -29.67 -8.00 15.99
CA GLY A 50 -29.32 -9.30 16.57
C GLY A 50 -29.27 -10.47 15.58
N LYS A 51 -29.46 -10.25 14.26
CA LYS A 51 -29.42 -11.33 13.27
C LYS A 51 -28.02 -11.60 12.73
N ASN A 52 -27.69 -12.87 12.55
CA ASN A 52 -26.47 -13.30 11.88
C ASN A 52 -26.57 -13.08 10.36
N PHE A 53 -25.55 -12.47 9.75
CA PHE A 53 -25.36 -12.40 8.31
C PHE A 53 -23.94 -12.86 7.94
N GLU A 54 -23.77 -13.46 6.77
CA GLU A 54 -22.48 -13.94 6.27
C GLU A 54 -21.86 -12.91 5.33
N VAL A 55 -20.59 -12.55 5.57
CA VAL A 55 -19.80 -11.71 4.65
C VAL A 55 -19.12 -12.62 3.65
N VAL A 56 -19.37 -12.39 2.36
CA VAL A 56 -18.80 -13.16 1.24
C VAL A 56 -18.06 -12.18 0.33
N SER A 57 -16.72 -12.23 0.35
CA SER A 57 -15.81 -11.23 -0.22
C SER A 57 -15.58 -11.38 -1.72
N TYR A 58 -16.64 -11.22 -2.53
CA TYR A 58 -16.53 -10.94 -3.95
C TYR A 58 -17.60 -9.94 -4.38
N TYR A 59 -17.26 -8.98 -5.24
CA TYR A 59 -18.29 -8.22 -5.97
C TYR A 59 -19.02 -9.17 -6.90
N LYS A 60 -20.22 -9.60 -6.50
CA LYS A 60 -21.14 -10.35 -7.36
C LYS A 60 -21.85 -9.42 -8.32
N VAL A 61 -21.19 -9.11 -9.43
CA VAL A 61 -21.83 -8.47 -10.59
C VAL A 61 -22.52 -9.58 -11.38
N ASP A 62 -23.83 -9.44 -11.63
CA ASP A 62 -24.68 -10.41 -12.32
C ASP A 62 -24.59 -11.87 -11.79
N GLY A 63 -24.19 -12.01 -10.51
CA GLY A 63 -24.02 -13.30 -9.82
C GLY A 63 -22.62 -13.92 -9.92
N GLU A 64 -21.72 -13.35 -10.73
CA GLU A 64 -20.34 -13.83 -10.93
C GLU A 64 -19.37 -13.20 -9.92
N ASN A 65 -18.43 -13.98 -9.41
CA ASN A 65 -17.31 -13.44 -8.62
C ASN A 65 -16.31 -12.74 -9.56
N LEU A 66 -15.90 -11.52 -9.24
CA LEU A 66 -14.82 -10.83 -9.95
C LEU A 66 -13.45 -11.19 -9.35
N ASP A 67 -12.93 -12.37 -9.68
CA ASP A 67 -11.72 -12.97 -9.08
C ASP A 67 -10.58 -13.28 -10.09
N LYS A 68 -10.75 -12.89 -11.36
CA LYS A 68 -9.80 -13.20 -12.44
C LYS A 68 -8.73 -12.12 -12.61
N ASP A 69 -7.49 -12.54 -12.90
CA ASP A 69 -6.44 -11.60 -13.34
C ASP A 69 -6.82 -10.98 -14.69
N TYR A 70 -6.52 -9.69 -14.89
CA TYR A 70 -6.80 -9.01 -16.15
C TYR A 70 -6.18 -9.72 -17.38
N MET A 71 -5.01 -10.36 -17.21
CA MET A 71 -4.37 -11.17 -18.26
C MET A 71 -5.22 -12.39 -18.64
N ASP A 72 -5.78 -13.09 -17.64
CA ASP A 72 -6.68 -14.24 -17.85
C ASP A 72 -7.95 -13.77 -18.58
N VAL A 73 -8.52 -12.63 -18.16
CA VAL A 73 -9.71 -11.99 -18.77
C VAL A 73 -9.48 -11.61 -20.23
N PHE A 74 -8.38 -10.94 -20.55
CA PHE A 74 -8.06 -10.54 -21.93
C PHE A 74 -7.72 -11.76 -22.80
N SER A 75 -7.07 -12.77 -22.23
CA SER A 75 -6.76 -14.04 -22.92
C SER A 75 -8.02 -14.84 -23.27
N SER A 76 -8.96 -15.00 -22.33
CA SER A 76 -10.29 -15.59 -22.59
C SER A 76 -11.03 -14.83 -23.70
N LYS A 77 -11.03 -13.50 -23.66
CA LYS A 77 -11.64 -12.66 -24.69
C LYS A 77 -10.94 -12.80 -26.05
N ALA A 78 -9.63 -13.05 -26.07
CA ALA A 78 -8.86 -13.34 -27.27
C ALA A 78 -9.20 -14.72 -27.86
N GLN A 79 -9.43 -15.73 -27.01
CA GLN A 79 -9.86 -17.07 -27.41
C GLN A 79 -11.31 -17.12 -27.94
N GLY A 80 -12.06 -16.01 -27.86
CA GLY A 80 -13.45 -15.91 -28.29
C GLY A 80 -14.47 -16.34 -27.23
N GLU A 81 -14.02 -16.52 -25.97
CA GLU A 81 -14.92 -16.87 -24.87
C GLU A 81 -15.85 -15.71 -24.51
N ASN A 82 -17.08 -16.04 -24.09
CA ASN A 82 -18.00 -15.06 -23.56
C ASN A 82 -17.64 -14.73 -22.09
N VAL A 83 -16.73 -13.78 -21.92
CA VAL A 83 -16.33 -13.29 -20.59
C VAL A 83 -17.46 -12.45 -19.99
N LYS A 84 -18.16 -13.01 -19.00
CA LYS A 84 -19.15 -12.28 -18.18
C LYS A 84 -18.48 -11.10 -17.47
N CYS A 85 -19.23 -10.00 -17.32
CA CYS A 85 -18.78 -8.76 -16.66
C CYS A 85 -17.47 -8.18 -17.24
N TYR A 86 -17.14 -8.47 -18.51
CA TYR A 86 -15.92 -8.00 -19.17
C TYR A 86 -15.72 -6.47 -19.06
N ASP A 87 -16.78 -5.69 -19.25
CA ASP A 87 -16.73 -4.22 -19.16
C ASP A 87 -16.37 -3.71 -17.76
N TYR A 88 -16.67 -4.48 -16.71
CA TYR A 88 -16.24 -4.16 -15.34
C TYR A 88 -14.74 -4.43 -15.14
N TYR A 89 -14.20 -5.53 -15.67
CA TYR A 89 -12.75 -5.77 -15.63
C TYR A 89 -11.97 -4.70 -16.41
N VAL A 90 -12.46 -4.30 -17.60
CA VAL A 90 -11.90 -3.19 -18.38
C VAL A 90 -12.00 -1.88 -17.58
N GLY A 91 -13.16 -1.58 -16.99
CA GLY A 91 -13.37 -0.39 -16.17
C GLY A 91 -12.44 -0.32 -14.95
N ASN A 92 -12.24 -1.43 -14.24
CA ASN A 92 -11.37 -1.54 -13.08
C ASN A 92 -9.90 -1.35 -13.45
N PHE A 93 -9.41 -2.06 -14.49
CA PHE A 93 -8.05 -1.88 -14.99
C PHE A 93 -7.78 -0.42 -15.36
N VAL A 94 -8.67 0.20 -16.13
CA VAL A 94 -8.54 1.62 -16.51
C VAL A 94 -8.57 2.54 -15.29
N ALA A 95 -9.42 2.28 -14.29
CA ALA A 95 -9.48 3.08 -13.06
C ALA A 95 -8.20 2.94 -12.21
N GLU A 96 -7.66 1.74 -12.07
CA GLU A 96 -6.42 1.43 -11.35
C GLU A 96 -5.22 2.16 -11.97
N ILE A 97 -5.02 1.98 -13.29
CA ILE A 97 -3.93 2.63 -14.02
C ILE A 97 -4.05 4.15 -13.98
N THR A 98 -5.24 4.72 -14.23
CA THR A 98 -5.42 6.19 -14.24
C THR A 98 -5.29 6.82 -12.86
N LYS A 99 -5.72 6.15 -11.79
CA LYS A 99 -5.42 6.54 -10.40
C LYS A 99 -3.92 6.64 -10.14
N ASN A 100 -3.11 5.79 -10.80
CA ASN A 100 -1.68 5.67 -10.55
C ASN A 100 -0.78 6.55 -11.41
N PHE A 101 -1.22 6.99 -12.59
CA PHE A 101 -0.35 7.71 -13.53
C PHE A 101 -0.97 8.95 -14.19
N SER A 102 -2.30 9.10 -14.17
CA SER A 102 -2.98 10.27 -14.76
C SER A 102 -3.07 11.44 -13.78
N ASP A 103 -3.12 12.64 -14.34
CA ASP A 103 -3.47 13.88 -13.64
C ASP A 103 -4.81 14.44 -14.19
N SER A 104 -5.26 15.57 -13.65
CA SER A 104 -6.53 16.19 -14.04
C SER A 104 -6.61 16.64 -15.50
N THR A 105 -5.47 16.81 -16.18
CA THR A 105 -5.39 17.23 -17.59
C THR A 105 -5.33 16.02 -18.54
N SER A 106 -4.68 14.92 -18.13
CA SER A 106 -4.50 13.70 -18.93
C SER A 106 -5.64 12.66 -18.75
N LEU A 107 -6.34 12.66 -17.60
CA LEU A 107 -7.32 11.63 -17.21
C LEU A 107 -8.34 11.21 -18.29
N LYS A 108 -8.86 12.14 -19.09
CA LYS A 108 -9.84 11.78 -20.13
C LYS A 108 -9.17 11.00 -21.27
N THR A 109 -8.10 11.56 -21.82
CA THR A 109 -7.34 10.99 -22.94
C THR A 109 -6.71 9.65 -22.56
N ASP A 110 -6.24 9.52 -21.31
CA ASP A 110 -5.70 8.26 -20.79
C ASP A 110 -6.77 7.17 -20.71
N LYS A 111 -7.99 7.48 -20.24
CA LYS A 111 -9.10 6.50 -20.20
C LYS A 111 -9.50 5.98 -21.58
N GLU A 112 -9.36 6.82 -22.61
CA GLU A 112 -9.61 6.44 -24.01
C GLU A 112 -8.43 5.59 -24.51
N SER A 113 -7.20 6.08 -24.38
CA SER A 113 -5.96 5.39 -24.82
C SER A 113 -5.75 4.01 -24.17
N LEU A 114 -6.13 3.84 -22.90
CA LEU A 114 -6.00 2.55 -22.21
C LEU A 114 -7.03 1.52 -22.69
N LYS A 115 -8.24 1.94 -23.10
CA LYS A 115 -9.23 1.05 -23.70
C LYS A 115 -8.78 0.58 -25.08
N ASP A 116 -8.32 1.51 -25.90
CA ASP A 116 -7.71 1.20 -27.20
C ASP A 116 -6.51 0.26 -27.04
N GLY A 117 -5.69 0.45 -25.99
CA GLY A 117 -4.61 -0.46 -25.61
C GLY A 117 -5.09 -1.89 -25.31
N ILE A 118 -6.20 -2.07 -24.59
CA ILE A 118 -6.80 -3.39 -24.33
C ILE A 118 -7.32 -4.03 -25.62
N GLU A 119 -7.99 -3.28 -26.50
CA GLU A 119 -8.50 -3.81 -27.76
C GLU A 119 -7.37 -4.23 -28.73
N ASN A 120 -6.31 -3.43 -28.79
CA ASN A 120 -5.09 -3.77 -29.52
C ASN A 120 -4.41 -5.01 -28.95
N LEU A 121 -4.32 -5.11 -27.61
CA LEU A 121 -3.74 -6.27 -26.93
C LEU A 121 -4.50 -7.56 -27.25
N ILE A 122 -5.83 -7.53 -27.17
CA ILE A 122 -6.68 -8.68 -27.51
C ILE A 122 -6.56 -9.05 -28.99
N THR A 123 -6.35 -8.07 -29.87
CA THR A 123 -6.12 -8.27 -31.31
C THR A 123 -4.76 -8.91 -31.58
N GLU A 124 -3.70 -8.50 -30.88
CA GLU A 124 -2.40 -9.18 -30.89
C GLU A 124 -2.53 -10.62 -30.38
N MET A 125 -3.16 -10.82 -29.23
CA MET A 125 -3.36 -12.16 -28.64
C MET A 125 -4.08 -13.12 -29.59
N LYS A 126 -5.13 -12.66 -30.28
CA LYS A 126 -5.86 -13.41 -31.32
C LYS A 126 -4.96 -13.83 -32.47
N LYS A 127 -4.10 -12.91 -32.94
CA LYS A 127 -3.14 -13.12 -34.03
C LYS A 127 -2.00 -14.05 -33.64
N ASN A 128 -1.61 -14.07 -32.37
CA ASN A 128 -0.62 -15.02 -31.85
C ASN A 128 -1.22 -16.43 -31.74
N ILE A 129 -2.44 -16.57 -31.21
CA ILE A 129 -3.18 -17.84 -31.15
C ILE A 129 -3.31 -18.47 -32.55
N SER A 130 -3.73 -17.70 -33.56
CA SER A 130 -3.88 -18.21 -34.93
C SER A 130 -2.56 -18.59 -35.63
N LYS A 131 -1.41 -18.27 -35.02
CA LYS A 131 -0.07 -18.63 -35.48
C LYS A 131 0.63 -19.66 -34.60
N GLY A 132 0.01 -20.13 -33.52
CA GLY A 132 0.65 -21.00 -32.52
C GLY A 132 1.75 -20.31 -31.72
N ILE A 133 1.73 -18.97 -31.62
CA ILE A 133 2.66 -18.17 -30.82
C ILE A 133 2.10 -18.03 -29.41
N SER A 134 2.96 -18.17 -28.39
CA SER A 134 2.55 -18.02 -27.00
C SER A 134 2.24 -16.56 -26.63
N ASN A 135 1.19 -16.36 -25.85
CA ASN A 135 0.82 -15.07 -25.26
C ASN A 135 1.39 -14.89 -23.85
N ASP A 136 2.56 -15.45 -23.55
CA ASP A 136 3.30 -15.10 -22.33
C ASP A 136 3.53 -13.59 -22.29
N ILE A 137 3.48 -13.00 -21.09
CA ILE A 137 3.43 -11.53 -20.94
C ILE A 137 4.67 -10.82 -21.52
N GLU A 138 5.82 -11.51 -21.56
CA GLU A 138 7.08 -11.04 -22.13
C GLU A 138 7.08 -10.99 -23.68
N ASN A 139 6.18 -11.74 -24.33
CA ASN A 139 6.10 -11.84 -25.79
C ASN A 139 5.10 -10.85 -26.42
N LEU A 140 4.39 -10.07 -25.59
CA LEU A 140 3.40 -9.08 -26.01
C LEU A 140 4.06 -7.76 -26.40
N ASN A 141 3.78 -7.28 -27.60
CA ASN A 141 4.40 -6.08 -28.17
C ASN A 141 3.49 -4.85 -28.06
N THR A 142 2.20 -5.03 -27.74
CA THR A 142 1.25 -3.95 -27.57
C THR A 142 1.73 -2.94 -26.52
N ARG A 143 1.77 -1.68 -26.94
CA ARG A 143 2.11 -0.54 -26.08
C ARG A 143 0.84 0.16 -25.60
N PHE A 144 0.82 0.47 -24.32
CA PHE A 144 -0.17 1.31 -23.66
C PHE A 144 0.41 2.71 -23.49
N ASN A 145 -0.40 3.76 -23.63
CA ASN A 145 0.00 5.13 -23.36
C ASN A 145 -0.81 5.68 -22.18
N VAL A 146 -0.11 6.22 -21.19
CA VAL A 146 -0.71 6.93 -20.04
C VAL A 146 0.13 8.15 -19.71
N ASN A 147 -0.51 9.30 -19.56
CA ASN A 147 0.10 10.61 -19.36
C ASN A 147 1.23 10.93 -20.37
N GLY A 148 1.01 10.52 -21.64
CA GLY A 148 1.98 10.71 -22.73
C GLY A 148 3.16 9.74 -22.76
N VAL A 149 3.27 8.81 -21.80
CA VAL A 149 4.37 7.84 -21.70
C VAL A 149 3.92 6.45 -22.12
N GLY A 150 4.71 5.83 -23.00
CA GLY A 150 4.48 4.47 -23.49
C GLY A 150 5.01 3.38 -22.54
N PHE A 151 4.22 2.34 -22.30
CA PHE A 151 4.57 1.15 -21.52
C PHE A 151 4.23 -0.13 -22.28
N SER A 152 4.95 -1.23 -22.06
CA SER A 152 4.45 -2.57 -22.39
C SER A 152 3.38 -2.98 -21.37
N PHE A 153 2.58 -4.01 -21.67
CA PHE A 153 1.57 -4.48 -20.72
C PHE A 153 2.18 -4.92 -19.38
N LYS A 154 3.36 -5.56 -19.41
CA LYS A 154 4.12 -5.95 -18.21
C LYS A 154 4.62 -4.72 -17.44
N GLU A 155 5.32 -3.81 -18.11
CA GLU A 155 5.86 -2.58 -17.50
C GLU A 155 4.73 -1.79 -16.80
N LEU A 156 3.57 -1.67 -17.44
CA LEU A 156 2.42 -0.94 -16.89
C LEU A 156 1.82 -1.63 -15.66
N LYS A 157 1.57 -2.94 -15.74
CA LYS A 157 0.97 -3.74 -14.65
C LYS A 157 1.88 -3.78 -13.42
N ASP A 158 3.17 -4.01 -13.63
CA ASP A 158 4.13 -4.10 -12.52
C ASP A 158 4.39 -2.71 -11.91
N SER A 159 4.47 -1.65 -12.72
CA SER A 159 4.53 -0.26 -12.23
C SER A 159 3.30 0.12 -11.41
N SER A 160 2.09 -0.28 -11.85
CA SER A 160 0.84 -0.01 -11.12
C SER A 160 0.91 -0.58 -9.71
N LYS A 161 1.29 -1.86 -9.58
CA LYS A 161 1.44 -2.54 -8.28
C LYS A 161 2.44 -1.87 -7.35
N VAL A 162 3.60 -1.45 -7.86
CA VAL A 162 4.61 -0.73 -7.07
C VAL A 162 4.06 0.63 -6.60
N MET A 163 3.30 1.32 -7.46
CA MET A 163 2.64 2.58 -7.13
C MET A 163 1.51 2.42 -6.09
N GLU A 164 0.73 1.33 -6.17
CA GLU A 164 -0.30 1.01 -5.18
C GLU A 164 0.30 0.64 -3.82
N TYR A 165 1.31 -0.25 -3.79
CA TYR A 165 2.03 -0.60 -2.57
C TYR A 165 2.58 0.66 -1.90
N SER A 166 3.31 1.49 -2.66
CA SER A 166 3.98 2.66 -2.12
C SER A 166 2.98 3.74 -1.68
N ASN A 167 1.79 3.81 -2.30
CA ASN A 167 0.70 4.65 -1.82
C ASN A 167 0.00 4.10 -0.57
N SER A 168 -0.03 2.78 -0.38
CA SER A 168 -0.73 2.14 0.76
C SER A 168 -0.05 2.38 2.12
N ILE A 169 1.24 2.71 2.12
CA ILE A 169 1.99 3.05 3.33
C ILE A 169 1.93 4.54 3.69
N LEU A 170 1.44 5.39 2.77
CA LEU A 170 1.28 6.83 3.04
C LEU A 170 0.08 7.09 3.94
N VAL A 171 0.19 8.15 4.75
CA VAL A 171 -0.95 8.70 5.50
C VAL A 171 -1.89 9.50 4.60
N ASN A 172 -3.17 9.54 4.99
CA ASN A 172 -4.18 10.29 4.26
C ASN A 172 -3.94 11.81 4.36
N VAL A 173 -4.20 12.52 3.27
CA VAL A 173 -4.22 13.99 3.19
C VAL A 173 -5.03 14.59 4.36
N GLY A 174 -4.48 15.60 5.04
CA GLY A 174 -5.08 16.24 6.21
C GLY A 174 -4.97 15.48 7.54
N SER A 175 -4.35 14.29 7.56
CA SER A 175 -3.92 13.64 8.82
C SER A 175 -2.72 14.39 9.41
N GLY A 176 -2.58 14.46 10.73
CA GLY A 176 -1.36 14.99 11.34
C GLY A 176 -0.14 14.16 10.93
N LEU A 177 0.98 14.82 10.59
CA LEU A 177 2.22 14.16 10.19
C LEU A 177 3.18 14.09 11.37
N ASP A 178 3.66 12.91 11.73
CA ASP A 178 4.79 12.72 12.64
C ASP A 178 6.05 12.28 11.87
N TYR A 179 7.18 12.13 12.57
CA TYR A 179 8.45 11.73 11.96
C TYR A 179 8.47 10.29 11.42
N GLU A 180 7.54 9.42 11.83
CA GLU A 180 7.34 8.10 11.23
C GLU A 180 6.75 8.27 9.82
N ASN A 181 5.78 9.18 9.65
CA ASN A 181 5.16 9.43 8.34
C ASN A 181 6.14 10.00 7.30
N TYR A 182 7.09 10.84 7.72
CA TYR A 182 8.16 11.28 6.82
C TYR A 182 9.11 10.14 6.44
N ALA A 183 9.36 9.18 7.33
CA ALA A 183 10.08 7.96 6.97
C ALA A 183 9.27 7.09 5.98
N GLU A 184 7.95 6.94 6.17
CA GLU A 184 7.05 6.24 5.24
C GLU A 184 7.05 6.88 3.84
N MET A 185 7.02 8.22 3.74
CA MET A 185 7.15 8.96 2.48
C MET A 185 8.50 8.72 1.79
N GLY A 186 9.59 8.67 2.58
CA GLY A 186 10.92 8.32 2.10
C GLY A 186 10.96 6.89 1.55
N ILE A 187 10.40 5.92 2.28
CA ILE A 187 10.33 4.51 1.85
C ILE A 187 9.51 4.36 0.57
N ALA A 188 8.35 5.03 0.47
CA ALA A 188 7.53 5.02 -0.74
C ALA A 188 8.31 5.54 -1.95
N THR A 189 9.04 6.65 -1.78
CA THR A 189 9.88 7.25 -2.84
C THR A 189 10.99 6.29 -3.26
N GLY A 190 11.80 5.80 -2.32
CA GLY A 190 12.97 4.98 -2.64
C GLY A 190 12.62 3.61 -3.21
N LYS A 191 11.49 3.00 -2.82
CA LYS A 191 10.97 1.77 -3.45
C LYS A 191 10.61 2.00 -4.91
N ILE A 192 9.97 3.12 -5.23
CA ILE A 192 9.64 3.50 -6.61
C ILE A 192 10.91 3.76 -7.42
N THR A 193 11.86 4.56 -6.90
CA THR A 193 13.14 4.82 -7.56
C THR A 193 13.89 3.52 -7.85
N THR A 194 14.08 2.66 -6.85
CA THR A 194 14.79 1.36 -6.98
C THR A 194 14.15 0.48 -8.06
N TYR A 195 12.81 0.37 -8.06
CA TYR A 195 12.10 -0.41 -9.07
C TYR A 195 12.28 0.21 -10.47
N ALA A 196 12.08 1.52 -10.58
CA ALA A 196 12.05 2.22 -11.85
C ALA A 196 13.43 2.25 -12.54
N GLU A 197 14.50 2.54 -11.79
CA GLU A 197 15.89 2.54 -12.31
C GLU A 197 16.28 1.17 -12.88
N LYS A 198 15.80 0.09 -12.26
CA LYS A 198 16.13 -1.29 -12.64
C LYS A 198 15.30 -1.85 -13.80
N ASN A 199 14.03 -1.42 -13.94
CA ASN A 199 13.06 -2.08 -14.82
C ASN A 199 12.48 -1.20 -15.93
N LEU A 200 12.62 0.13 -15.85
CA LEU A 200 11.92 1.08 -16.71
C LEU A 200 12.88 2.00 -17.47
N ASN A 201 12.40 2.63 -18.55
CA ASN A 201 13.16 3.67 -19.27
C ASN A 201 13.03 5.05 -18.60
N VAL A 202 13.91 6.00 -18.97
CA VAL A 202 13.99 7.33 -18.34
C VAL A 202 12.68 8.13 -18.32
N TYR A 203 11.80 7.98 -19.31
CA TYR A 203 10.51 8.67 -19.34
C TYR A 203 9.51 8.06 -18.36
N GLN A 204 9.49 6.73 -18.28
CA GLN A 204 8.67 5.97 -17.33
C GLN A 204 9.15 6.22 -15.89
N GLN A 205 10.47 6.18 -15.65
CA GLN A 205 11.09 6.54 -14.37
C GLN A 205 10.66 7.92 -13.91
N LYS A 206 10.75 8.92 -14.81
CA LYS A 206 10.33 10.29 -14.53
C LYS A 206 8.85 10.37 -14.15
N LEU A 207 7.95 9.72 -14.90
CA LEU A 207 6.52 9.72 -14.59
C LEU A 207 6.24 9.14 -13.20
N LEU A 208 6.78 7.97 -12.88
CA LEU A 208 6.59 7.34 -11.57
C LEU A 208 7.09 8.24 -10.41
N ASN A 209 8.30 8.79 -10.55
CA ASN A 209 8.91 9.64 -9.53
C ASN A 209 8.18 10.97 -9.36
N ASP A 210 7.79 11.63 -10.45
CA ASP A 210 7.02 12.88 -10.42
C ASP A 210 5.65 12.66 -9.77
N THR A 211 4.94 11.59 -10.13
CA THR A 211 3.60 11.29 -9.58
C THR A 211 3.66 11.03 -8.08
N MET A 212 4.64 10.26 -7.59
CA MET A 212 4.82 10.04 -6.15
C MET A 212 5.23 11.32 -5.42
N SER A 213 6.16 12.10 -6.00
CA SER A 213 6.59 13.38 -5.43
C SER A 213 5.42 14.35 -5.28
N ALA A 214 4.55 14.45 -6.29
CA ALA A 214 3.35 15.28 -6.25
C ALA A 214 2.33 14.81 -5.18
N ARG A 215 2.17 13.49 -4.99
CA ARG A 215 1.33 12.93 -3.91
C ARG A 215 1.88 13.27 -2.53
N ILE A 216 3.18 13.09 -2.31
CA ILE A 216 3.87 13.39 -1.04
C ILE A 216 3.80 14.89 -0.71
N GLU A 217 4.12 15.75 -1.67
CA GLU A 217 4.03 17.20 -1.49
C GLU A 217 2.57 17.65 -1.24
N ASN A 218 1.56 17.03 -1.85
CA ASN A 218 0.16 17.32 -1.51
C ASN A 218 -0.19 16.93 -0.07
N ILE A 219 0.33 15.81 0.44
CA ILE A 219 0.16 15.42 1.85
C ILE A 219 0.84 16.45 2.77
N ILE A 220 2.10 16.81 2.51
CA ILE A 220 2.85 17.80 3.29
C ILE A 220 2.13 19.15 3.31
N ASN A 221 1.73 19.67 2.14
CA ASN A 221 1.07 20.97 2.02
C ASN A 221 -0.37 20.99 2.60
N SER A 222 -1.00 19.83 2.80
CA SER A 222 -2.32 19.75 3.44
C SER A 222 -2.31 19.95 4.96
N VAL A 223 -1.13 19.90 5.58
CA VAL A 223 -0.95 19.95 7.03
C VAL A 223 -0.20 21.22 7.40
N PRO A 224 -0.89 22.29 7.86
CA PRO A 224 -0.21 23.52 8.22
C PRO A 224 0.75 23.29 9.39
N GLU A 225 1.95 23.87 9.32
CA GLU A 225 2.95 23.80 10.38
C GLU A 225 2.40 24.44 11.67
N LYS A 226 1.84 23.60 12.53
CA LYS A 226 1.20 23.97 13.79
C LYS A 226 1.49 22.92 14.84
N VAL A 227 1.80 23.37 16.05
CA VAL A 227 1.78 22.53 17.24
C VAL A 227 0.32 22.15 17.52
N ASP A 228 -0.15 21.03 16.95
CA ASP A 228 -1.44 20.50 17.33
C ASP A 228 -1.32 19.86 18.73
N GLU A 229 -1.80 20.60 19.73
CA GLU A 229 -1.77 20.21 21.13
C GLU A 229 -2.51 18.90 21.45
N ARG A 230 -3.34 18.41 20.52
CA ARG A 230 -4.02 17.10 20.63
C ARG A 230 -3.06 15.94 20.38
N PHE A 231 -1.96 16.16 19.66
CA PHE A 231 -0.87 15.20 19.54
C PHE A 231 0.03 15.26 20.80
N LYS A 232 -0.57 14.84 21.95
CA LYS A 232 0.07 14.49 23.23
C LYS A 232 -0.46 13.11 23.73
N LYS A 233 0.23 11.97 23.52
CA LYS A 233 0.02 10.68 24.27
C LYS A 233 0.31 10.89 25.79
N ALA A 234 0.47 9.83 26.60
CA ALA A 234 0.86 9.78 28.03
C ALA A 234 2.24 9.17 28.40
N ILE A 235 3.36 9.93 28.52
CA ILE A 235 4.44 9.47 29.42
C ILE A 235 3.85 9.53 30.82
N VAL A 236 3.92 8.42 31.55
CA VAL A 236 3.62 8.35 32.99
C VAL A 236 4.77 7.62 33.66
N ILE A 237 5.27 8.21 34.74
CA ILE A 237 6.30 7.65 35.63
C ILE A 237 5.82 7.85 37.08
N ASP A 238 6.25 6.98 37.98
CA ASP A 238 5.99 7.16 39.42
C ASP A 238 7.17 7.85 40.14
N LYS A 239 7.01 8.04 41.46
CA LYS A 239 8.01 8.66 42.35
C LYS A 239 9.30 7.85 42.53
N ASN A 240 9.35 6.61 42.03
CA ASN A 240 10.52 5.74 42.02
C ASN A 240 11.12 5.58 40.59
N ASN A 241 10.57 6.31 39.61
CA ASN A 241 10.95 6.34 38.19
C ASN A 241 10.76 5.03 37.40
N GLU A 242 9.81 4.18 37.80
CA GLU A 242 9.40 3.03 36.96
C GLU A 242 8.52 3.49 35.78
N PHE A 243 8.58 2.76 34.64
CA PHE A 243 7.94 3.15 33.38
C PHE A 243 6.50 2.62 33.23
N TYR A 244 5.58 3.43 32.68
CA TYR A 244 4.19 3.00 32.49
C TYR A 244 3.59 3.19 31.07
N SER A 245 4.00 4.19 30.26
CA SER A 245 3.50 4.43 28.89
C SER A 245 4.24 5.59 28.17
N MET A 246 3.88 5.95 26.92
CA MET A 246 4.57 6.96 26.07
C MET A 246 3.74 8.25 25.79
N LYS A 247 4.38 9.43 25.60
CA LYS A 247 3.79 10.74 25.17
C LYS A 247 3.93 10.93 23.64
N ASN A 248 3.01 11.64 22.97
CA ASN A 248 3.13 11.89 21.51
C ASN A 248 4.25 12.91 21.40
N ILE A 249 5.20 12.60 20.55
CA ILE A 249 5.97 13.63 19.88
C ILE A 249 4.95 14.48 19.10
N GLN A 250 5.13 15.80 19.12
CA GLN A 250 4.33 16.71 18.29
C GLN A 250 4.33 16.20 16.84
N GLY A 251 3.27 16.50 16.06
CA GLY A 251 3.39 16.43 14.61
C GLY A 251 4.62 17.23 14.17
N ALA A 252 5.38 16.73 13.20
CA ALA A 252 6.80 17.03 13.00
C ALA A 252 7.13 18.53 12.94
N THR A 253 7.38 19.13 14.11
CA THR A 253 7.52 20.59 14.34
C THR A 253 8.81 21.20 13.82
N ASN A 254 9.66 20.39 13.20
CA ASN A 254 10.83 20.84 12.46
C ASN A 254 10.80 20.17 11.08
N ILE A 255 10.22 20.88 10.10
CA ILE A 255 10.06 20.40 8.72
C ILE A 255 11.41 20.09 8.04
N GLU A 256 12.48 20.81 8.36
CA GLU A 256 13.83 20.54 7.84
C GLU A 256 14.33 19.19 8.35
N TYR A 257 14.08 18.89 9.63
CA TYR A 257 14.45 17.63 10.26
C TYR A 257 13.60 16.45 9.75
N ALA A 258 12.31 16.69 9.56
CA ALA A 258 11.39 15.73 8.98
C ALA A 258 11.80 15.35 7.54
N ARG A 259 12.17 16.35 6.73
CA ARG A 259 12.72 16.15 5.38
C ARG A 259 14.07 15.43 5.39
N LYS A 260 14.92 15.61 6.40
CA LYS A 260 16.15 14.80 6.56
C LYS A 260 15.83 13.32 6.74
N ILE A 261 14.90 12.98 7.63
CA ILE A 261 14.44 11.59 7.82
C ILE A 261 13.83 11.01 6.52
N MET A 262 13.01 11.79 5.81
CA MET A 262 12.47 11.38 4.51
C MET A 262 13.57 11.09 3.49
N ASN A 263 14.57 11.98 3.39
CA ASN A 263 15.69 11.83 2.47
C ASN A 263 16.60 10.63 2.82
N THR A 264 16.75 10.28 4.10
CA THR A 264 17.48 9.08 4.52
C THR A 264 16.88 7.81 3.90
N PHE A 265 15.54 7.70 3.87
CA PHE A 265 14.87 6.52 3.31
C PHE A 265 14.59 6.59 1.80
N SER A 266 14.52 7.78 1.19
CA SER A 266 14.32 7.93 -0.25
C SER A 266 15.53 7.54 -1.08
N ASN A 267 16.73 7.59 -0.50
CA ASN A 267 18.00 7.26 -1.15
C ASN A 267 18.47 5.82 -0.86
N VAL A 268 17.60 4.97 -0.29
CA VAL A 268 17.89 3.54 -0.08
C VAL A 268 17.68 2.77 -1.38
N ASP A 269 18.65 1.91 -1.70
CA ASP A 269 18.49 0.81 -2.66
C ASP A 269 17.72 -0.32 -1.98
N TYR A 270 16.43 -0.45 -2.31
CA TYR A 270 15.56 -1.47 -1.72
C TYR A 270 15.84 -2.90 -2.21
N SER A 271 16.74 -3.08 -3.18
CA SER A 271 17.25 -4.41 -3.55
C SER A 271 18.43 -4.86 -2.67
N ASN A 272 18.90 -3.99 -1.76
CA ASN A 272 20.06 -4.23 -0.91
C ASN A 272 19.76 -4.01 0.58
N THR A 273 19.65 -5.10 1.34
CA THR A 273 19.40 -5.08 2.78
C THR A 273 20.44 -4.26 3.57
N GLU A 274 21.71 -4.22 3.15
CA GLU A 274 22.73 -3.38 3.83
C GLU A 274 22.46 -1.89 3.65
N SER A 275 21.90 -1.49 2.50
CA SER A 275 21.52 -0.10 2.22
C SER A 275 20.43 0.35 3.18
N PHE A 276 19.42 -0.50 3.38
CA PHE A 276 18.35 -0.24 4.32
C PHE A 276 18.78 -0.30 5.80
N GLU A 277 19.64 -1.24 6.20
CA GLU A 277 20.18 -1.26 7.57
C GLU A 277 21.04 -0.02 7.87
N LYS A 278 21.74 0.56 6.88
CA LYS A 278 22.43 1.85 7.04
C LYS A 278 21.42 2.98 7.31
N ALA A 279 20.36 3.09 6.52
CA ALA A 279 19.29 4.07 6.74
C ALA A 279 18.57 3.90 8.09
N ILE A 280 18.36 2.67 8.57
CA ILE A 280 17.81 2.42 9.93
C ILE A 280 18.75 2.92 11.03
N ASN A 281 20.07 2.78 10.88
CA ASN A 281 21.05 3.30 11.84
C ASN A 281 21.18 4.83 11.80
N GLU A 282 21.04 5.43 10.61
CA GLU A 282 20.95 6.88 10.45
C GLU A 282 19.66 7.42 11.09
N TYR A 283 18.50 6.80 10.81
CA TYR A 283 17.23 7.12 11.47
C TYR A 283 17.31 7.03 13.00
N ARG A 284 17.93 5.97 13.56
CA ARG A 284 18.17 5.84 15.00
C ARG A 284 18.93 7.05 15.57
N THR A 285 19.88 7.59 14.79
CA THR A 285 20.67 8.77 15.16
C THR A 285 19.84 10.05 15.05
N LEU A 286 18.97 10.15 14.03
CA LEU A 286 18.11 11.29 13.79
C LEU A 286 16.95 11.39 14.80
N ILE A 287 16.20 10.32 15.05
CA ILE A 287 15.00 10.39 15.90
C ILE A 287 15.35 10.63 17.39
N LYS A 288 16.57 10.28 17.81
CA LYS A 288 17.04 10.42 19.21
C LYS A 288 16.87 11.83 19.80
N PRO A 289 17.47 12.91 19.25
CA PRO A 289 17.33 14.26 19.81
C PRO A 289 15.87 14.74 19.88
N VAL A 290 15.04 14.34 18.91
CA VAL A 290 13.59 14.62 18.92
C VAL A 290 12.93 13.98 20.15
N LEU A 291 13.14 12.68 20.34
CA LEU A 291 12.62 11.91 21.49
C LEU A 291 13.13 12.48 22.83
N GLU A 292 14.42 12.81 22.93
CA GLU A 292 15.01 13.41 24.14
C GLU A 292 14.45 14.81 24.44
N SER A 293 14.13 15.61 23.42
CA SER A 293 13.46 16.91 23.56
C SER A 293 12.00 16.78 24.04
N ALA A 294 11.32 15.71 23.61
CA ALA A 294 9.97 15.34 24.06
C ALA A 294 9.95 14.69 25.48
N GLY A 295 11.12 14.57 26.12
CA GLY A 295 11.27 14.01 27.46
C GLY A 295 11.44 12.48 27.51
N VAL A 296 11.52 11.81 26.37
CA VAL A 296 11.76 10.36 26.29
C VAL A 296 13.26 10.10 26.48
N LYS A 297 13.63 9.57 27.65
CA LYS A 297 15.04 9.37 28.05
C LYS A 297 15.20 8.05 28.81
N ASN A 298 16.38 7.44 28.71
CA ASN A 298 16.75 6.30 29.55
C ASN A 298 17.17 6.80 30.93
N ILE A 299 16.60 6.24 32.00
CA ILE A 299 16.83 6.67 33.39
C ILE A 299 17.00 5.43 34.29
N GLY A 300 18.18 5.22 34.85
CA GLY A 300 18.47 4.05 35.68
C GLY A 300 18.31 2.75 34.89
N ARG A 301 17.33 1.90 35.27
CA ARG A 301 16.99 0.66 34.54
C ARG A 301 15.98 0.87 33.41
N ASN A 302 15.33 2.02 33.34
CA ASN A 302 14.33 2.34 32.32
C ASN A 302 15.01 2.59 30.96
N GLN A 303 14.56 1.87 29.92
CA GLN A 303 15.08 1.90 28.55
C GLN A 303 14.12 2.60 27.55
N SER A 304 13.20 3.46 28.04
CA SER A 304 12.17 4.16 27.25
C SER A 304 12.62 4.68 25.87
N LEU A 305 13.79 5.32 25.78
CA LEU A 305 14.30 5.86 24.52
C LEU A 305 14.75 4.73 23.58
N THR A 306 15.43 3.73 24.12
CA THR A 306 15.84 2.51 23.39
C THR A 306 14.61 1.77 22.86
N ASP A 307 13.61 1.57 23.71
CA ASP A 307 12.41 0.78 23.42
C ASP A 307 11.49 1.48 22.41
N THR A 308 11.27 2.80 22.58
CA THR A 308 10.56 3.64 21.60
C THR A 308 11.23 3.55 20.23
N THR A 309 12.53 3.82 20.18
CA THR A 309 13.29 3.81 18.92
C THR A 309 13.29 2.42 18.27
N ASN A 310 13.35 1.35 19.06
CA ASN A 310 13.28 -0.02 18.57
C ASN A 310 11.88 -0.41 18.06
N TYR A 311 10.82 0.11 18.67
CA TYR A 311 9.44 -0.06 18.22
C TYR A 311 9.21 0.60 16.85
N ASP A 312 9.61 1.86 16.71
CA ASP A 312 9.52 2.61 15.45
C ASP A 312 10.36 1.91 14.35
N ILE A 313 11.61 1.53 14.66
CA ILE A 313 12.46 0.75 13.76
C ILE A 313 11.81 -0.57 13.37
N LYS A 314 11.16 -1.30 14.29
CA LYS A 314 10.50 -2.57 13.97
C LYS A 314 9.37 -2.39 12.96
N LYS A 315 8.61 -1.28 13.04
CA LYS A 315 7.62 -0.93 12.02
C LYS A 315 8.29 -0.58 10.69
N LEU A 316 9.28 0.31 10.68
CA LEU A 316 9.96 0.69 9.43
C LEU A 316 10.60 -0.53 8.75
N LYS A 317 11.18 -1.45 9.52
CA LYS A 317 11.69 -2.74 9.02
C LYS A 317 10.61 -3.63 8.41
N SER A 318 9.38 -3.62 8.93
CA SER A 318 8.30 -4.39 8.27
C SER A 318 7.93 -3.78 6.91
N LEU A 319 8.06 -2.45 6.72
CA LEU A 319 7.83 -1.80 5.42
C LEU A 319 8.91 -2.11 4.36
N PHE A 320 10.06 -2.66 4.74
CA PHE A 320 11.09 -3.11 3.80
C PHE A 320 10.63 -4.34 3.02
N ASP A 321 10.00 -5.30 3.72
CA ASP A 321 9.52 -6.56 3.16
C ASP A 321 8.60 -6.33 1.95
N GLU A 322 8.92 -6.96 0.81
CA GLU A 322 8.11 -6.88 -0.41
C GLU A 322 6.72 -7.52 -0.22
N SER A 323 6.57 -8.42 0.76
CA SER A 323 5.31 -9.06 1.15
C SER A 323 4.50 -8.28 2.19
N TYR A 324 5.00 -7.14 2.67
CA TYR A 324 4.29 -6.33 3.67
C TYR A 324 2.91 -5.89 3.19
N LYS A 325 1.89 -6.11 4.03
CA LYS A 325 0.55 -5.56 3.84
C LYS A 325 0.05 -4.92 5.13
N ARG A 326 -0.39 -3.67 5.04
CA ARG A 326 -1.05 -2.96 6.15
C ARG A 326 -2.51 -3.41 6.23
N VAL A 327 -2.75 -4.52 6.91
CA VAL A 327 -4.10 -5.05 7.13
C VAL A 327 -4.77 -4.32 8.30
N PHE A 328 -5.88 -3.63 8.03
CA PHE A 328 -6.67 -2.94 9.06
C PHE A 328 -7.70 -3.90 9.68
N LEU A 329 -7.23 -4.73 10.61
CA LEU A 329 -8.08 -5.66 11.35
C LEU A 329 -8.99 -4.94 12.36
N SER A 330 -10.22 -5.44 12.52
CA SER A 330 -11.09 -5.01 13.61
C SER A 330 -10.52 -5.44 14.97
N ALA A 331 -10.92 -4.74 16.04
CA ALA A 331 -10.53 -5.08 17.41
C ALA A 331 -11.02 -6.48 17.85
N ALA A 332 -11.93 -7.12 17.11
CA ALA A 332 -12.37 -8.50 17.33
C ALA A 332 -11.42 -9.50 16.67
N GLU A 333 -10.99 -9.27 15.44
CA GLU A 333 -10.07 -10.13 14.69
C GLU A 333 -8.68 -10.17 15.33
N VAL A 334 -8.17 -9.02 15.83
CA VAL A 334 -6.93 -8.97 16.61
C VAL A 334 -7.02 -9.92 17.83
N ARG A 335 -8.13 -9.91 18.57
CA ARG A 335 -8.35 -10.82 19.71
C ARG A 335 -8.52 -12.28 19.27
N LYS A 336 -9.03 -12.52 18.06
CA LYS A 336 -9.20 -13.87 17.51
C LYS A 336 -7.85 -14.47 17.09
N MET A 337 -7.00 -13.68 16.43
CA MET A 337 -5.66 -14.10 15.98
C MET A 337 -4.68 -14.30 17.14
N PHE A 338 -4.67 -13.40 18.14
CA PHE A 338 -3.79 -13.49 19.31
C PHE A 338 -4.44 -14.21 20.52
N GLY A 339 -5.63 -14.76 20.32
CA GLY A 339 -6.44 -15.47 21.32
C GLY A 339 -6.88 -14.62 22.51
N ASN A 340 -7.53 -15.27 23.49
CA ASN A 340 -7.83 -14.70 24.82
C ASN A 340 -6.57 -14.50 25.70
N SER A 341 -5.42 -14.20 25.09
CA SER A 341 -4.25 -13.76 25.83
C SER A 341 -4.56 -12.41 26.49
N LYS A 342 -4.27 -12.29 27.79
CA LYS A 342 -4.46 -11.05 28.55
C LYS A 342 -3.57 -9.89 28.06
N ASN A 343 -2.72 -10.17 27.06
CA ASN A 343 -1.62 -9.35 26.60
C ASN A 343 -1.95 -8.57 25.31
N VAL A 344 -3.18 -8.66 24.76
CA VAL A 344 -3.60 -7.78 23.64
C VAL A 344 -3.54 -6.30 24.04
N ILE A 345 -3.68 -6.00 25.34
CA ILE A 345 -3.47 -4.66 25.91
C ILE A 345 -1.98 -4.25 25.89
N ASP A 346 -1.06 -5.21 25.96
CA ASP A 346 0.40 -4.98 25.93
C ASP A 346 0.97 -4.95 24.49
N ILE A 347 0.14 -5.12 23.46
CA ILE A 347 0.50 -4.87 22.05
C ILE A 347 0.30 -3.38 21.68
N PHE A 348 -0.50 -2.65 22.48
CA PHE A 348 -0.79 -1.21 22.32
C PHE A 348 -0.18 -0.35 23.45
N ARG A 349 0.74 -0.92 24.24
CA ARG A 349 1.58 -0.23 25.22
C ARG A 349 3.00 -0.09 24.69
#